data_AF-A0A2M7TFK0-F1
#
_entry.id   AF-A0A2M7TFK0-F1
#
_cell.length_a   1.000
_cell.length_b   1.000
_cell.length_c   1.000
_cell.angle_alpha   90.00
_cell.angle_beta   90.00
_cell.angle_gamma   90.00
#
_symmetry.space_group_name_H-M   'P 1'
#
loop_
_entity.id
_entity.type
_entity.pdbx_description
1 polymer ?
#
loop_
_entity_poly.entity_id
_entity_poly.type
_entity_poly.pdbx_seq_one_letter_code
_entity_poly.pdbx_strand_id
1 'polypeptide(L)'
;MSAFTKENIAGVGGLMKGIGTDLLSDYIDTAKILHPKIVNGEVLQIVTGNACFRREVLVHVGLFDEQFKLPGGEDTELSIRTINSGYKLAYNVEAVILHNHKDTLRSLLKTMRNYGRGRYLIGTKWPKNRIKYPYLAIVRSIIKTRRAPYSAWKFRKKGGFKRSCLFEAWSLLTTLTFLFGYINGKRYYANS
;
A
#
# COMPACT_ATOMS: atom_id res chain seq x y z
N MET A 1 -17.07 8.52 -16.81
CA MET A 1 -17.97 8.31 -15.65
C MET A 1 -18.74 6.97 -15.73
N SER A 2 -18.22 5.91 -16.37
CA SER A 2 -18.95 4.64 -16.60
C SER A 2 -18.80 3.57 -15.49
N ALA A 3 -18.10 3.86 -14.39
CA ALA A 3 -17.69 2.84 -13.43
C ALA A 3 -18.70 2.56 -12.29
N PHE A 4 -19.70 3.43 -12.08
CA PHE A 4 -20.75 3.26 -11.07
C PHE A 4 -22.04 2.63 -11.62
N THR A 5 -21.99 1.92 -12.75
CA THR A 5 -23.17 1.34 -13.42
C THR A 5 -23.85 0.22 -12.63
N LYS A 6 -23.20 -0.35 -11.61
CA LYS A 6 -23.78 -1.37 -10.73
C LYS A 6 -24.05 -0.77 -9.36
N GLU A 7 -25.25 -0.98 -8.82
CA GLU A 7 -25.66 -0.49 -7.50
C GLU A 7 -24.75 -0.98 -6.37
N ASN A 8 -24.24 -2.21 -6.49
CA ASN A 8 -23.37 -2.80 -5.45
C ASN A 8 -21.89 -2.32 -5.51
N ILE A 9 -21.52 -1.42 -6.43
CA ILE A 9 -20.18 -0.83 -6.44
C ILE A 9 -20.19 0.43 -5.58
N ALA A 10 -19.52 0.35 -4.43
CA ALA A 10 -19.42 1.46 -3.47
C ALA A 10 -18.34 2.48 -3.83
N GLY A 11 -17.24 2.03 -4.42
CA GLY A 11 -16.12 2.90 -4.75
C GLY A 11 -15.29 2.37 -5.91
N VAL A 12 -14.67 3.29 -6.63
CA VAL A 12 -13.84 3.02 -7.80
C VAL A 12 -12.50 3.71 -7.61
N GLY A 13 -11.43 2.93 -7.61
CA GLY A 13 -10.06 3.44 -7.68
C GLY A 13 -9.61 3.62 -9.13
N GLY A 14 -8.71 4.56 -9.37
CA GLY A 14 -8.07 4.78 -10.66
C GLY A 14 -6.56 4.54 -10.62
N LEU A 15 -5.94 4.49 -11.80
CA LEU A 15 -4.49 4.32 -11.93
C LEU A 15 -3.75 5.58 -11.51
N MET A 16 -2.77 5.44 -10.61
CA MET A 16 -1.77 6.47 -10.34
C MET A 16 -0.50 6.14 -11.11
N LYS A 17 -0.14 6.99 -12.07
CA LYS A 17 1.05 6.83 -12.89
C LYS A 17 2.13 7.80 -12.43
N GLY A 18 3.28 7.26 -12.00
CA GLY A 18 4.47 8.06 -11.72
C GLY A 18 4.94 8.82 -12.97
N ILE A 19 5.37 10.07 -12.79
CA ILE A 19 6.00 10.88 -13.85
C ILE A 19 7.50 11.12 -13.63
N GLY A 20 8.05 10.64 -12.50
CA GLY A 20 9.47 10.78 -12.20
C GLY A 20 10.32 9.91 -13.11
N THR A 21 11.47 10.42 -13.53
CA THR A 21 12.41 9.74 -14.45
C THR A 21 13.67 9.26 -13.75
N ASP A 22 13.79 9.48 -12.44
CA ASP A 22 14.93 9.07 -11.64
C ASP A 22 14.82 7.60 -11.18
N LEU A 23 15.94 7.07 -10.68
CA LEU A 23 16.05 5.67 -10.29
C LEU A 23 15.13 5.29 -9.13
N LEU A 24 14.84 6.22 -8.21
CA LEU A 24 13.96 5.97 -7.08
C LEU A 24 12.49 5.95 -7.53
N SER A 25 12.09 6.85 -8.43
CA SER A 25 10.78 6.81 -9.08
C SER A 25 10.55 5.49 -9.81
N ASP A 26 11.53 5.03 -10.59
CA ASP A 26 11.48 3.72 -11.25
C ASP A 26 11.29 2.56 -10.25
N TYR A 27 11.97 2.64 -9.10
CA TYR A 27 11.84 1.64 -8.04
C TYR A 27 10.43 1.65 -7.45
N ILE A 28 9.88 2.83 -7.11
CA ILE A 28 8.55 2.99 -6.51
C ILE A 28 7.47 2.40 -7.42
N ASP A 29 7.51 2.73 -8.71
CA ASP A 29 6.59 2.22 -9.72
C ASP A 29 6.70 0.70 -9.85
N THR A 30 7.94 0.18 -9.86
CA THR A 30 8.16 -1.26 -10.04
C THR A 30 7.83 -2.07 -8.78
N ALA A 31 7.98 -1.47 -7.60
CA ALA A 31 7.54 -2.02 -6.33
C ALA A 31 6.00 -1.96 -6.17
N LYS A 32 5.30 -1.22 -7.03
CA LYS A 32 3.84 -1.07 -7.05
C LYS A 32 3.28 -0.60 -5.70
N ILE A 33 3.99 0.31 -5.04
CA ILE A 33 3.68 0.75 -3.66
C ILE A 33 2.28 1.40 -3.57
N LEU A 34 1.87 2.11 -4.62
CA LEU A 34 0.60 2.83 -4.70
C LEU A 34 -0.48 2.09 -5.50
N HIS A 35 -0.27 0.82 -5.85
CA HIS A 35 -1.28 0.06 -6.62
C HIS A 35 -2.40 -0.46 -5.72
N PRO A 36 -3.63 -0.60 -6.25
CA PRO A 36 -4.70 -1.26 -5.54
C PRO A 36 -4.33 -2.72 -5.23
N LYS A 37 -4.91 -3.25 -4.15
CA LYS A 37 -4.80 -4.67 -3.84
C LYS A 37 -5.91 -5.42 -4.57
N ILE A 38 -5.56 -6.18 -5.61
CA ILE A 38 -6.49 -7.02 -6.36
C ILE A 38 -6.10 -8.48 -6.14
N VAL A 39 -7.06 -9.33 -5.74
CA VAL A 39 -6.86 -10.76 -5.49
C VAL A 39 -7.98 -11.53 -6.18
N ASN A 40 -7.63 -12.49 -7.03
CA ASN A 40 -8.59 -13.31 -7.79
C ASN A 40 -9.63 -12.48 -8.58
N GLY A 41 -9.22 -11.31 -9.09
CA GLY A 41 -10.10 -10.38 -9.80
C GLY A 41 -10.93 -9.45 -8.90
N GLU A 42 -10.90 -9.64 -7.58
CA GLU A 42 -11.60 -8.78 -6.62
C GLU A 42 -10.70 -7.66 -6.11
N VAL A 43 -11.24 -6.43 -6.07
CA VAL A 43 -10.54 -5.27 -5.54
C VAL A 43 -10.76 -5.22 -4.03
N LEU A 44 -9.68 -5.47 -3.27
CA LEU A 44 -9.70 -5.50 -1.81
C LEU A 44 -9.30 -4.17 -1.16
N GLN A 45 -8.68 -3.29 -1.93
CA GLN A 45 -8.26 -1.97 -1.50
C GLN A 45 -8.13 -1.05 -2.71
N ILE A 46 -8.66 0.16 -2.59
CA ILE A 46 -8.39 1.27 -3.50
C ILE A 46 -7.65 2.37 -2.75
N VAL A 47 -6.73 3.04 -3.43
CA VAL A 47 -5.93 4.11 -2.84
C VAL A 47 -6.63 5.44 -3.07
N THR A 48 -6.85 6.19 -1.98
CA THR A 48 -7.65 7.43 -1.97
C THR A 48 -7.06 8.57 -2.78
N GLY A 49 -5.77 8.53 -3.13
CA GLY A 49 -5.13 9.50 -4.02
C GLY A 49 -5.74 9.54 -5.43
N ASN A 50 -6.42 8.48 -5.85
CA ASN A 50 -7.25 8.45 -7.06
C ASN A 50 -8.42 7.51 -6.83
N ALA A 51 -9.42 7.95 -6.07
CA ALA A 51 -10.62 7.17 -5.81
C ALA A 51 -11.86 8.06 -5.75
N CYS A 52 -12.99 7.47 -6.09
CA CYS A 52 -14.30 8.03 -5.85
C CYS A 52 -15.17 7.00 -5.12
N PHE A 53 -16.06 7.48 -4.26
CA PHE A 53 -17.01 6.64 -3.54
C PHE A 53 -18.40 7.24 -3.61
N ARG A 54 -19.41 6.37 -3.53
CA ARG A 54 -20.80 6.74 -3.26
C ARG A 54 -20.91 7.38 -1.89
N ARG A 55 -21.53 8.55 -1.83
CA ARG A 55 -21.69 9.31 -0.58
C ARG A 55 -22.50 8.49 0.43
N GLU A 56 -23.60 7.92 -0.02
CA GLU A 56 -24.51 7.09 0.76
C GLU A 56 -23.79 5.90 1.40
N VAL A 57 -22.89 5.24 0.66
CA VAL A 57 -22.09 4.14 1.21
C VAL A 57 -21.04 4.64 2.19
N LEU A 58 -20.30 5.71 1.87
CA LEU A 58 -19.32 6.28 2.80
C LEU A 58 -19.95 6.66 4.14
N VAL A 59 -21.10 7.33 4.10
CA VAL A 59 -21.83 7.72 5.32
C VAL A 59 -22.29 6.47 6.07
N HIS A 60 -22.85 5.48 5.36
CA HIS A 60 -23.34 4.24 5.96
C HIS A 60 -22.23 3.43 6.67
N VAL A 61 -21.04 3.32 6.06
CA VAL A 61 -19.94 2.55 6.65
C VAL A 61 -19.22 3.31 7.78
N GLY A 62 -19.55 4.58 8.00
CA GLY A 62 -19.02 5.41 9.09
C GLY A 62 -17.82 6.29 8.70
N LEU A 63 -17.76 6.78 7.46
CA LEU A 63 -16.72 7.69 6.94
C LEU A 63 -15.29 7.15 7.14
N PHE A 64 -14.26 8.02 7.10
CA PHE A 64 -12.90 7.65 7.46
C PHE A 64 -12.74 7.53 8.98
N ASP A 65 -11.93 6.57 9.40
CA ASP A 65 -11.62 6.38 10.81
C ASP A 65 -10.51 7.33 11.26
N GLU A 66 -10.87 8.32 12.09
CA GLU A 66 -9.96 9.36 12.56
C GLU A 66 -8.89 8.85 13.54
N GLN A 67 -8.95 7.58 13.98
CA GLN A 67 -7.86 6.97 14.72
C GLN A 67 -6.59 6.85 13.86
N PHE A 68 -6.70 6.86 12.53
CA PHE A 68 -5.58 6.93 11.60
C PHE A 68 -5.06 8.37 11.48
N LYS A 69 -4.22 8.78 12.44
CA LYS A 69 -3.61 10.12 12.50
C LYS A 69 -2.50 10.39 11.48
N LEU A 70 -2.11 9.38 10.70
CA LEU A 70 -1.03 9.46 9.72
C LEU A 70 -1.52 8.91 8.37
N PRO A 71 -1.00 9.43 7.24
CA PRO A 71 -1.27 8.85 5.94
C PRO A 71 -0.70 7.43 5.89
N GLY A 72 -1.57 6.43 5.81
CA GLY A 72 -1.22 5.03 5.82
C GLY A 72 -2.24 4.17 6.56
N GLY A 73 -3.06 3.46 5.80
CA GLY A 73 -3.95 2.40 6.29
C GLY A 73 -5.41 2.81 6.44
N GLU A 74 -5.72 4.10 6.45
CA GLU A 74 -7.11 4.60 6.49
C GLU A 74 -7.92 4.16 5.26
N ASP A 75 -7.28 4.17 4.08
CA ASP A 75 -7.85 3.69 2.81
C ASP A 75 -8.16 2.19 2.83
N THR A 76 -7.24 1.43 3.42
CA THR A 76 -7.31 -0.02 3.58
C THR A 76 -8.38 -0.39 4.58
N GLU A 77 -8.47 0.34 5.69
CA GLU A 77 -9.47 0.13 6.73
C GLU A 77 -10.87 0.43 6.20
N LEU A 78 -11.05 1.56 5.51
CA LEU A 78 -12.30 1.92 4.85
C LEU A 78 -12.71 0.86 3.81
N SER A 79 -11.75 0.37 3.03
CA SER A 79 -12.00 -0.71 2.06
C SER A 79 -12.48 -1.99 2.73
N ILE A 80 -11.88 -2.38 3.86
CA ILE A 80 -12.30 -3.55 4.65
C ILE A 80 -13.72 -3.38 5.17
N ARG A 81 -14.05 -2.23 5.77
CA ARG A 81 -15.42 -1.95 6.25
C ARG A 81 -16.44 -2.01 5.11
N THR A 82 -16.13 -1.35 4.00
CA THR A 82 -16.99 -1.33 2.80
C THR A 82 -17.31 -2.74 2.30
N ILE A 83 -16.29 -3.59 2.19
CA ILE A 83 -16.46 -4.98 1.75
C ILE A 83 -17.24 -5.80 2.78
N ASN A 84 -16.94 -5.64 4.08
CA ASN A 84 -17.66 -6.34 5.15
C ASN A 84 -19.13 -5.92 5.27
N SER A 85 -19.49 -4.72 4.82
CA SER A 85 -20.88 -4.24 4.70
C SER A 85 -21.60 -4.76 3.45
N GLY A 86 -21.00 -5.68 2.68
CA GLY A 86 -21.62 -6.34 1.52
C GLY A 86 -21.40 -5.63 0.18
N TYR A 87 -20.70 -4.50 0.18
CA TYR A 87 -20.39 -3.75 -1.04
C TYR A 87 -19.14 -4.26 -1.76
N LYS A 88 -19.01 -3.89 -3.04
CA LYS A 88 -17.82 -4.15 -3.85
C LYS A 88 -17.06 -2.87 -4.16
N LEU A 89 -15.75 -3.03 -4.33
CA LEU A 89 -14.88 -2.01 -4.91
C LEU A 89 -14.56 -2.38 -6.36
N ALA A 90 -14.31 -1.37 -7.18
CA ALA A 90 -13.87 -1.54 -8.54
C ALA A 90 -12.58 -0.74 -8.80
N TYR A 91 -11.92 -1.04 -9.91
CA TYR A 91 -10.71 -0.37 -10.32
C TYR A 91 -10.78 -0.07 -11.82
N ASN A 92 -10.58 1.18 -12.20
CA ASN A 92 -10.58 1.63 -13.59
C ASN A 92 -9.17 2.05 -14.01
N VAL A 93 -8.53 1.25 -14.87
CA VAL A 93 -7.20 1.52 -15.40
C VAL A 93 -7.14 2.75 -16.32
N GLU A 94 -8.27 3.15 -16.90
CA GLU A 94 -8.38 4.31 -17.79
C GLU A 94 -8.55 5.63 -17.00
N ALA A 95 -8.97 5.55 -15.73
CA ALA A 95 -9.04 6.70 -14.84
C ALA A 95 -7.64 7.01 -14.30
N VAL A 96 -6.82 7.70 -15.10
CA VAL A 96 -5.40 7.95 -14.79
C VAL A 96 -5.20 9.31 -14.13
N ILE A 97 -4.43 9.34 -13.04
CA ILE A 97 -3.79 10.57 -12.55
C ILE A 97 -2.27 10.46 -12.67
N LEU A 98 -1.63 11.61 -12.85
CA LEU A 98 -0.19 11.73 -12.84
C LEU A 98 0.28 12.07 -11.43
N HIS A 99 1.10 11.21 -10.85
CA HIS A 99 1.67 11.40 -9.52
C HIS A 99 3.13 11.82 -9.64
N ASN A 100 3.44 13.03 -9.18
CA ASN A 100 4.82 13.51 -9.11
C ASN A 100 5.47 13.01 -7.82
N HIS A 101 6.24 11.94 -7.94
CA HIS A 101 7.16 11.50 -6.91
C HIS A 101 8.32 12.51 -6.79
N LYS A 102 8.09 13.66 -6.15
CA LYS A 102 9.18 14.48 -5.60
C LYS A 102 9.75 13.81 -4.35
N ASP A 103 10.02 12.52 -4.46
CA ASP A 103 10.30 11.66 -3.33
C ASP A 103 11.81 11.50 -3.17
N THR A 104 12.26 11.72 -1.94
CA THR A 104 13.60 11.33 -1.52
C THR A 104 13.51 9.94 -0.90
N LEU A 105 14.62 9.22 -0.81
CA LEU A 105 14.63 7.96 -0.06
C LEU A 105 14.09 8.18 1.37
N ARG A 106 14.38 9.32 1.98
CA ARG A 106 13.85 9.70 3.30
C ARG A 106 12.32 9.84 3.33
N SER A 107 11.69 10.47 2.34
CA SER A 107 10.23 10.59 2.28
C SER A 107 9.59 9.22 2.09
N LEU A 108 10.16 8.38 1.21
CA LEU A 108 9.72 7.01 1.01
C LEU A 108 9.78 6.19 2.31
N LEU A 109 10.89 6.24 3.04
CA LEU A 109 11.02 5.52 4.32
C LEU A 109 10.03 6.04 5.38
N LYS A 110 9.75 7.35 5.39
CA LYS A 110 8.70 7.92 6.25
C LYS A 110 7.33 7.33 5.89
N THR A 111 6.98 7.24 4.60
CA THR A 111 5.75 6.62 4.12
C THR A 111 5.66 5.16 4.52
N MET A 112 6.70 4.37 4.29
CA MET A 112 6.72 2.95 4.67
C MET A 112 6.57 2.75 6.18
N ARG A 113 7.18 3.62 7.00
CA ARG A 113 7.02 3.59 8.45
C ARG A 113 5.57 3.89 8.85
N ASN A 114 4.93 4.86 8.21
CA ASN A 114 3.52 5.18 8.45
C ASN A 114 2.61 4.02 8.04
N TYR A 115 2.85 3.39 6.88
CA TYR A 115 2.13 2.19 6.44
C TYR A 115 2.27 1.05 7.44
N GLY A 116 3.45 0.88 8.03
CA GLY A 116 3.67 -0.08 9.11
C GLY A 116 2.79 0.20 10.34
N ARG A 117 2.74 1.46 10.79
CA ARG A 117 1.89 1.90 11.90
C ARG A 117 0.41 1.71 11.58
N GLY A 118 -0.04 2.15 10.42
CA GLY A 118 -1.40 1.91 9.92
C GLY A 118 -1.76 0.43 9.94
N ARG A 119 -0.85 -0.42 9.45
CA ARG A 119 -1.06 -1.87 9.46
C ARG A 119 -1.20 -2.45 10.87
N TYR A 120 -0.50 -1.89 11.85
CA TYR A 120 -0.68 -2.27 13.25
C TYR A 120 -2.12 -1.98 13.72
N LEU A 121 -2.61 -0.75 13.50
CA LEU A 121 -3.97 -0.35 13.88
C LEU A 121 -5.05 -1.17 13.15
N ILE A 122 -4.86 -1.45 11.87
CA ILE A 122 -5.74 -2.38 11.14
C ILE A 122 -5.74 -3.76 11.82
N GLY A 123 -4.58 -4.27 12.27
CA GLY A 123 -4.46 -5.57 12.92
C GLY A 123 -5.03 -5.64 14.35
N THR A 124 -5.28 -4.50 15.00
CA THR A 124 -6.03 -4.46 16.27
C THR A 124 -7.53 -4.51 16.02
N LYS A 125 -8.02 -3.83 14.98
CA LYS A 125 -9.45 -3.82 14.58
C LYS A 125 -9.88 -5.10 13.87
N TRP A 126 -9.04 -5.61 12.98
CA TRP A 126 -9.31 -6.75 12.11
C TRP A 126 -8.24 -7.83 12.32
N PRO A 127 -8.44 -8.79 13.26
CA PRO A 127 -7.41 -9.76 13.64
C PRO A 127 -6.85 -10.59 12.48
N LYS A 128 -7.65 -10.87 11.45
CA LYS A 128 -7.23 -11.55 10.21
C LYS A 128 -6.11 -10.80 9.46
N ASN A 129 -5.95 -9.50 9.70
CA ASN A 129 -4.98 -8.65 9.04
C ASN A 129 -3.68 -8.48 9.84
N ARG A 130 -3.61 -9.03 11.05
CA ARG A 130 -2.44 -8.92 11.93
C ARG A 130 -1.24 -9.68 11.37
N ILE A 131 -0.06 -9.07 11.45
CA ILE A 131 1.21 -9.78 11.23
C ILE A 131 1.53 -10.58 12.50
N LYS A 132 1.39 -11.90 12.43
CA LYS A 132 1.52 -12.81 13.58
C LYS A 132 2.94 -12.84 14.16
N TYR A 133 3.97 -12.79 13.29
CA TYR A 133 5.38 -12.92 13.69
C TYR A 133 6.26 -11.84 13.03
N PRO A 134 6.19 -10.57 13.50
CA PRO A 134 6.89 -9.46 12.84
C PRO A 134 8.42 -9.57 12.90
N TYR A 135 8.99 -10.01 14.03
CA TYR A 135 10.44 -10.23 14.14
C TYR A 135 10.94 -11.36 13.24
N LEU A 136 10.17 -12.45 13.12
CA LEU A 136 10.49 -13.52 12.18
C LEU A 136 10.39 -13.06 10.73
N ALA A 137 9.48 -12.14 10.42
CA ALA A 137 9.39 -11.52 9.10
C ALA A 137 10.64 -10.67 8.77
N ILE A 138 11.26 -10.01 9.76
CA ILE A 138 12.56 -9.33 9.59
C ILE A 138 13.63 -10.34 9.17
N VAL A 139 13.80 -11.42 9.94
CA VAL A 139 14.80 -12.47 9.68
C VAL A 139 14.59 -13.08 8.29
N ARG A 140 13.35 -13.44 7.94
CA ARG A 140 13.00 -13.97 6.62
C ARG A 140 13.30 -13.01 5.49
N SER A 141 13.07 -11.70 5.68
CA SER A 141 13.36 -10.68 4.65
C SER A 141 14.86 -10.58 4.38
N ILE A 142 15.69 -10.64 5.43
CA ILE A 142 17.16 -10.64 5.29
C ILE A 142 17.64 -11.92 4.57
N ILE A 143 17.16 -13.09 5.00
CA ILE A 143 17.55 -14.38 4.39
C ILE A 143 17.13 -14.46 2.92
N LYS A 144 15.89 -14.04 2.60
CA LYS A 144 15.37 -14.02 1.23
C LYS A 144 16.26 -13.20 0.30
N THR A 145 16.70 -12.03 0.77
CA THR A 145 17.57 -11.13 0.01
C THR A 145 18.97 -11.74 -0.23
N ARG A 146 19.45 -12.60 0.68
CA ARG A 146 20.75 -13.29 0.56
C ARG A 146 20.72 -14.49 -0.39
N ARG A 147 19.60 -15.19 -0.52
CA ARG A 147 19.55 -16.55 -1.13
C ARG A 147 19.26 -16.60 -2.63
N ALA A 148 19.00 -15.48 -3.30
CA ALA A 148 18.87 -15.49 -4.75
C ALA A 148 19.06 -14.09 -5.34
N PRO A 149 19.62 -13.98 -6.55
CA PRO A 149 19.35 -12.86 -7.43
C PRO A 149 17.91 -13.02 -8.01
N TYR A 150 16.92 -13.29 -7.17
CA TYR A 150 15.52 -13.52 -7.57
C TYR A 150 14.91 -12.26 -8.21
N SER A 151 15.33 -11.10 -7.71
CA SER A 151 15.18 -9.78 -8.32
C SER A 151 15.95 -9.54 -9.59
N ALA A 152 17.10 -10.18 -9.80
CA ALA A 152 17.82 -10.02 -11.05
C ALA A 152 16.94 -10.50 -12.19
N TRP A 153 15.90 -11.31 -12.00
CA TRP A 153 14.88 -11.56 -13.02
C TRP A 153 13.73 -10.54 -13.00
N LYS A 154 13.18 -10.19 -11.83
CA LYS A 154 12.06 -9.23 -11.67
C LYS A 154 12.40 -7.80 -12.14
N PHE A 155 13.64 -7.37 -11.97
CA PHE A 155 14.14 -6.03 -12.31
C PHE A 155 15.11 -6.00 -13.50
N ARG A 156 15.59 -7.16 -14.02
CA ARG A 156 16.53 -7.21 -15.17
C ARG A 156 16.06 -6.41 -16.37
N LYS A 157 14.74 -6.48 -16.65
CA LYS A 157 14.15 -5.88 -17.84
C LYS A 157 14.19 -4.35 -17.87
N LYS A 158 14.59 -3.67 -16.78
CA LYS A 158 14.60 -2.20 -16.65
C LYS A 158 15.99 -1.55 -16.47
N GLY A 159 17.09 -2.27 -16.71
CA GLY A 159 18.42 -1.62 -16.85
C GLY A 159 19.60 -2.29 -16.14
N GLY A 160 19.68 -3.63 -16.20
CA GLY A 160 20.92 -4.37 -15.89
C GLY A 160 21.13 -4.76 -14.42
N PHE A 161 22.26 -5.41 -14.15
CA PHE A 161 22.57 -6.04 -12.87
C PHE A 161 22.71 -5.03 -11.71
N LYS A 162 23.44 -3.92 -11.92
CA LYS A 162 23.67 -2.88 -10.89
C LYS A 162 22.36 -2.27 -10.37
N ARG A 163 21.41 -1.96 -11.26
CA ARG A 163 20.08 -1.45 -10.88
C ARG A 163 19.28 -2.47 -10.07
N SER A 164 19.37 -3.75 -10.46
CA SER A 164 18.67 -4.83 -9.75
C SER A 164 19.16 -4.98 -8.30
N CYS A 165 20.47 -4.86 -8.07
CA CYS A 165 21.04 -4.88 -6.71
C CYS A 165 20.56 -3.70 -5.86
N LEU A 166 20.51 -2.48 -6.42
CA LEU A 166 20.02 -1.30 -5.72
C LEU A 166 18.53 -1.42 -5.36
N PHE A 167 17.71 -1.93 -6.28
CA PHE A 167 16.29 -2.13 -6.03
C PHE A 167 16.05 -3.16 -4.93
N GLU A 168 16.89 -4.19 -4.81
CA GLU A 168 16.82 -5.10 -3.68
C GLU A 168 17.23 -4.47 -2.37
N ALA A 169 18.31 -3.68 -2.36
CA ALA A 169 18.71 -2.96 -1.16
C ALA A 169 17.58 -2.04 -0.67
N TRP A 170 16.93 -1.31 -1.58
CA TRP A 170 15.77 -0.49 -1.24
C TRP A 170 14.53 -1.31 -0.86
N SER A 171 14.26 -2.44 -1.51
CA SER A 171 13.20 -3.40 -1.15
C SER A 171 13.35 -3.92 0.27
N LEU A 172 14.57 -4.32 0.64
CA LEU A 172 14.86 -4.73 2.01
C LEU A 172 14.68 -3.56 2.97
N LEU A 173 15.25 -2.40 2.66
CA LEU A 173 15.18 -1.21 3.52
C LEU A 173 13.74 -0.73 3.76
N THR A 174 12.91 -0.67 2.72
CA THR A 174 11.49 -0.30 2.83
C THR A 174 10.71 -1.34 3.64
N THR A 175 10.98 -2.63 3.43
CA THR A 175 10.35 -3.73 4.20
C THR A 175 10.72 -3.65 5.68
N LEU A 176 12.00 -3.45 6.00
CA LEU A 176 12.46 -3.30 7.38
C LEU A 176 11.86 -2.06 8.05
N THR A 177 11.77 -0.95 7.31
CA THR A 177 11.18 0.29 7.80
C THR A 177 9.67 0.15 8.07
N PHE A 178 8.96 -0.57 7.20
CA PHE A 178 7.56 -0.95 7.42
C PHE A 178 7.39 -1.81 8.67
N LEU A 179 8.19 -2.87 8.82
CA LEU A 179 8.12 -3.76 9.99
C LEU A 179 8.48 -3.00 11.28
N PHE A 180 9.46 -2.10 11.22
CA PHE A 180 9.79 -1.21 12.33
C PHE A 180 8.61 -0.31 12.71
N GLY A 181 7.93 0.28 11.72
CA GLY A 181 6.69 1.03 11.93
C GLY A 181 5.60 0.20 12.60
N TYR A 182 5.40 -1.03 12.14
CA TYR A 182 4.42 -1.98 12.67
C TYR A 182 4.70 -2.38 14.13
N ILE A 183 5.94 -2.77 14.44
CA ILE A 183 6.36 -3.15 15.80
C ILE A 183 6.17 -1.99 16.78
N ASN A 184 6.51 -0.77 16.35
CA ASN A 184 6.35 0.45 17.16
C ASN A 184 4.94 1.05 17.11
N GLY A 185 4.00 0.41 16.40
CA GLY A 185 2.64 0.91 16.21
C GLY A 185 1.91 1.08 17.54
N LYS A 186 2.00 0.09 18.44
CA LYS A 186 1.39 0.16 19.79
C LYS A 186 1.81 1.42 20.54
N ARG A 187 3.11 1.67 20.62
CA ARG A 187 3.66 2.83 21.34
C ARG A 187 3.25 4.15 20.69
N TYR A 188 3.17 4.19 19.36
CA TYR A 188 2.74 5.38 18.65
C TYR A 188 1.30 5.74 19.00
N TYR A 189 0.36 4.80 18.86
CA TYR A 189 -1.05 5.07 19.11
C TYR A 189 -1.43 5.18 20.59
N ALA A 190 -0.62 4.64 21.50
CA ALA A 190 -0.81 4.86 22.94
C ALA A 190 -0.49 6.31 23.38
N ASN A 191 0.36 7.01 22.63
CA ASN A 191 0.87 8.34 22.97
C ASN A 191 0.36 9.45 22.03
N SER A 192 -0.55 9.12 21.10
CA SER A 192 -0.99 10.01 20.03
C SER A 192 -2.36 10.62 20.30
#